data_AF-A0A925IKM6-F1
#
_entry.id   AF-A0A925IKM6-F1
#
_cell.length_a   1.000
_cell.length_b   1.000
_cell.length_c   1.000
_cell.angle_alpha   90.00
_cell.angle_beta   90.00
_cell.angle_gamma   90.00
#
_symmetry.space_group_name_H-M   'P 1'
#
loop_
_entity.id
_entity.type
_entity.pdbx_description
1 polymer ?
#
loop_
_entity_poly.entity_id
_entity_poly.type
_entity_poly.pdbx_seq_one_letter_code
_entity_poly.pdbx_strand_id
1 'polypeptide(L)'
;MKKPFPLFLLMSILTINACAPLEAPTTPEPVVSVVTEVPTVVLPTAADQASDLKLYANSTFGLGFQYPSSWYGPDEYVSEQTLRVAIGSDVVYPYGEPPAQPSEVKNSYLVVLQYSKNDQNTYWKETYQSLINLQDGESYSDARNMVIRVRQLNLGRFQGIEYTSTLSETAQTDPIYSRQVILFDEQSNVLTIMGTPNNVEFTSETGWRDIYQTIDAANMPLFHQIVESLTME
;
A
#
# COMPACT_ATOMS: atom_id res chain seq x y z
N MET A 1 0.27 61.40 -3.95
CA MET A 1 1.21 61.58 -5.07
C MET A 1 2.48 60.81 -4.78
N LYS A 2 2.81 59.78 -5.58
CA LYS A 2 4.15 59.23 -5.82
C LYS A 2 4.03 58.18 -6.94
N LYS A 3 4.48 58.57 -8.15
CA LYS A 3 4.84 57.66 -9.25
C LYS A 3 6.22 57.05 -8.92
N PRO A 4 6.54 55.85 -9.46
CA PRO A 4 7.43 55.85 -10.62
C PRO A 4 7.10 54.82 -11.73
N PHE A 5 7.39 55.28 -12.95
CA PHE A 5 7.68 54.60 -14.24
C PHE A 5 9.02 53.81 -14.16
N PRO A 6 9.53 53.11 -15.21
CA PRO A 6 8.92 52.21 -16.20
C PRO A 6 9.75 50.92 -16.51
N LEU A 7 9.08 50.02 -17.24
CA LEU A 7 9.55 49.19 -18.35
C LEU A 7 11.02 49.37 -18.81
N PHE A 8 11.84 48.31 -18.69
CA PHE A 8 13.02 48.12 -19.54
C PHE A 8 12.78 46.94 -20.47
N LEU A 9 12.41 47.29 -21.71
CA LEU A 9 12.43 46.47 -22.89
C LEU A 9 13.90 46.30 -23.31
N LEU A 10 14.45 45.09 -23.27
CA LEU A 10 15.70 44.79 -23.96
C LEU A 10 15.40 43.88 -25.16
N MET A 11 15.23 44.54 -26.30
CA MET A 11 15.24 43.94 -27.62
C MET A 11 16.71 43.65 -27.98
N SER A 12 17.02 42.43 -28.40
CA SER A 12 18.27 42.13 -29.09
C SER A 12 17.95 41.19 -30.25
N ILE A 13 17.80 41.80 -31.42
CA ILE A 13 17.84 41.14 -32.73
C ILE A 13 19.23 41.45 -33.30
N LEU A 14 19.94 40.44 -33.82
CA LEU A 14 20.76 40.44 -35.05
C LEU A 14 21.42 39.05 -35.16
N THR A 15 20.87 38.10 -35.92
CA THR A 15 20.99 37.82 -37.37
C THR A 15 22.30 37.14 -37.81
N ILE A 16 22.08 36.03 -38.56
CA ILE A 16 22.89 35.34 -39.59
C ILE A 16 24.11 34.50 -39.14
N ASN A 17 24.01 33.16 -39.25
CA ASN A 17 24.71 32.43 -40.30
C ASN A 17 24.41 30.92 -40.38
N ALA A 18 24.48 30.44 -41.62
CA ALA A 18 24.75 29.09 -42.09
C ALA A 18 23.67 28.00 -41.92
N CYS A 19 22.98 27.79 -43.03
CA CYS A 19 22.39 26.52 -43.44
C CYS A 19 23.45 25.40 -43.35
N ALA A 20 23.28 24.46 -42.43
CA ALA A 20 24.03 23.20 -42.44
C ALA A 20 23.28 22.19 -43.32
N PRO A 21 23.97 21.37 -44.12
CA PRO A 21 23.33 20.38 -44.98
C PRO A 21 22.58 19.36 -44.12
N LEU A 22 21.37 18.97 -44.57
CA LEU A 22 20.66 17.82 -43.98
C LEU A 22 21.53 16.58 -44.11
N GLU A 23 21.93 16.01 -42.98
CA GLU A 23 22.43 14.64 -42.94
C GLU A 23 21.32 13.69 -43.38
N ALA A 24 21.69 12.73 -44.24
CA ALA A 24 20.81 11.69 -44.73
C ALA A 24 20.19 10.89 -43.56
N PRO A 25 18.97 10.33 -43.72
CA PRO A 25 18.35 9.55 -42.67
C PRO A 25 19.20 8.32 -42.36
N THR A 26 19.84 8.33 -41.18
CA THR A 26 20.42 7.15 -40.58
C THR A 26 19.29 6.16 -40.33
N THR A 27 19.40 4.98 -40.93
CA THR A 27 18.57 3.82 -40.64
C THR A 27 18.50 3.64 -39.12
N PRO A 28 17.31 3.58 -38.50
CA PRO A 28 17.23 3.32 -37.07
C PRO A 28 17.83 1.94 -36.80
N GLU A 29 18.85 1.89 -35.94
CA GLU A 29 19.33 0.64 -35.37
C GLU A 29 18.15 -0.10 -34.74
N PRO A 30 18.09 -1.43 -34.84
CA PRO A 30 17.06 -2.20 -34.15
C PRO A 30 17.17 -1.88 -32.66
N VAL A 31 16.08 -1.35 -32.09
CA VAL A 31 15.93 -1.17 -30.66
C VAL A 31 16.12 -2.54 -30.03
N VAL A 32 17.30 -2.76 -29.43
CA VAL A 32 17.54 -3.94 -28.61
C VAL A 32 16.51 -3.84 -27.49
N SER A 33 15.52 -4.72 -27.53
CA SER A 33 14.59 -4.88 -26.42
C SER A 33 15.44 -5.37 -25.25
N VAL A 34 15.84 -4.44 -24.38
CA VAL A 34 16.34 -4.78 -23.06
C VAL A 34 15.18 -5.45 -22.37
N VAL A 35 15.21 -6.77 -22.30
CA VAL A 35 14.37 -7.51 -21.38
C VAL A 35 14.84 -7.06 -20.01
N THR A 36 14.10 -6.14 -19.38
CA THR A 36 14.30 -5.83 -17.97
C THR A 36 14.01 -7.13 -17.23
N GLU A 37 15.07 -7.82 -16.81
CA GLU A 37 14.94 -8.96 -15.92
C GLU A 37 14.24 -8.46 -14.65
N VAL A 38 13.01 -8.93 -14.43
CA VAL A 38 12.33 -8.71 -13.15
C VAL A 38 13.20 -9.35 -12.08
N PRO A 39 13.55 -8.62 -11.00
CA PRO A 39 14.35 -9.19 -9.93
C PRO A 39 13.76 -10.52 -9.47
N THR A 40 14.59 -11.55 -9.36
CA THR A 40 14.16 -12.84 -8.83
C THR A 40 13.90 -12.67 -7.34
N VAL A 41 12.64 -12.44 -6.97
CA VAL A 41 12.21 -12.38 -5.57
C VAL A 41 12.19 -13.82 -5.04
N VAL A 42 13.08 -14.11 -4.08
CA VAL A 42 12.92 -15.31 -3.25
C VAL A 42 11.77 -15.01 -2.30
N LEU A 43 10.56 -15.39 -2.72
CA LEU A 43 9.38 -15.33 -1.86
C LEU A 43 9.68 -16.15 -0.59
N PRO A 44 9.17 -15.75 0.59
CA PRO A 44 9.09 -16.68 1.70
C PRO A 44 8.43 -17.95 1.17
N THR A 45 8.89 -19.12 1.60
CA THR A 45 8.20 -20.37 1.33
C THR A 45 6.72 -20.12 1.52
N ALA A 46 5.95 -20.20 0.43
CA ALA A 46 4.52 -19.94 0.47
C ALA A 46 3.98 -20.75 1.64
N ALA A 47 3.45 -20.07 2.66
CA ALA A 47 2.81 -20.76 3.76
C ALA A 47 1.78 -21.66 3.11
N ASP A 48 1.94 -22.98 3.31
CA ASP A 48 1.11 -24.02 2.70
C ASP A 48 -0.35 -23.53 2.76
N GLN A 49 -0.90 -23.20 1.60
CA GLN A 49 -2.06 -22.30 1.45
C GLN A 49 -3.38 -22.87 2.02
N ALA A 50 -3.38 -23.94 2.81
CA ALA A 50 -4.63 -24.63 3.11
C ALA A 50 -4.75 -25.55 4.34
N SER A 51 -3.72 -25.92 5.12
CA SER A 51 -3.96 -27.05 6.05
C SER A 51 -4.35 -26.70 7.49
N ASP A 52 -3.83 -25.64 8.10
CA ASP A 52 -4.14 -25.33 9.52
C ASP A 52 -4.36 -23.83 9.78
N LEU A 53 -5.57 -23.46 10.19
CA LEU A 53 -5.95 -22.10 10.59
C LEU A 53 -6.12 -22.00 12.11
N LYS A 54 -5.72 -20.86 12.68
CA LYS A 54 -6.04 -20.45 14.05
C LYS A 54 -7.21 -19.48 14.02
N LEU A 55 -8.12 -19.62 14.98
CA LEU A 55 -9.18 -18.65 15.23
C LEU A 55 -8.71 -17.61 16.24
N TYR A 56 -8.82 -16.34 15.86
CA TYR A 56 -8.81 -15.21 16.78
C TYR A 56 -10.24 -14.81 17.14
N ALA A 57 -10.49 -14.51 18.42
CA ALA A 57 -11.76 -13.96 18.87
C ALA A 57 -11.54 -13.04 20.08
N ASN A 58 -12.16 -11.86 20.05
CA ASN A 58 -12.19 -10.89 21.13
C ASN A 58 -13.64 -10.51 21.44
N SER A 59 -14.18 -11.06 22.52
CA SER A 59 -15.59 -10.88 22.90
C SER A 59 -15.91 -9.44 23.35
N THR A 60 -14.93 -8.67 23.83
CA THR A 60 -15.13 -7.28 24.25
C THR A 60 -15.42 -6.38 23.06
N PHE A 61 -14.75 -6.64 21.94
CA PHE A 61 -14.93 -5.91 20.70
C PHE A 61 -15.89 -6.59 19.73
N GLY A 62 -16.25 -7.86 19.95
CA GLY A 62 -17.06 -8.66 19.05
C GLY A 62 -16.33 -9.00 17.75
N LEU A 63 -14.99 -8.92 17.72
CA LEU A 63 -14.17 -9.16 16.53
C LEU A 63 -13.62 -10.59 16.55
N GLY A 64 -13.73 -11.31 15.44
CA GLY A 64 -13.06 -12.58 15.22
C GLY A 64 -12.61 -12.74 13.77
N PHE A 65 -11.57 -13.53 13.55
CA PHE A 65 -11.07 -13.88 12.21
C PHE A 65 -10.18 -15.12 12.29
N GLN A 66 -9.92 -15.74 11.14
CA GLN A 66 -9.00 -16.87 11.01
C GLN A 66 -7.70 -16.41 10.34
N TYR A 67 -6.59 -17.01 10.73
CA TYR A 67 -5.28 -16.75 10.14
C TYR A 67 -4.41 -18.02 10.13
N PRO A 68 -3.37 -18.08 9.28
CA PRO A 68 -2.51 -19.27 9.20
C PRO A 68 -1.89 -19.62 10.55
N SER A 69 -1.95 -20.90 10.93
CA SER A 69 -1.42 -21.35 12.21
C SER A 69 0.09 -21.17 12.35
N SER A 70 0.79 -21.13 11.21
CA SER A 70 2.22 -20.87 11.08
C SER A 70 2.63 -19.41 11.29
N TRP A 71 1.67 -18.48 11.30
CA TRP A 71 1.95 -17.07 11.53
C TRP A 71 2.10 -16.75 13.03
N TYR A 72 2.91 -15.74 13.31
CA TYR A 72 3.12 -15.17 14.63
C TYR A 72 1.96 -14.24 15.01
N GLY A 73 1.78 -14.04 16.32
CA GLY A 73 0.68 -13.27 16.90
C GLY A 73 -0.47 -14.16 17.40
N PRO A 74 -1.65 -13.57 17.69
CA PRO A 74 -1.93 -12.14 17.62
C PRO A 74 -1.14 -11.34 18.67
N ASP A 75 -0.57 -10.20 18.27
CA ASP A 75 -0.23 -9.13 19.19
C ASP A 75 -1.43 -8.19 19.32
N GLU A 76 -1.92 -7.99 20.54
CA GLU A 76 -3.11 -7.18 20.82
C GLU A 76 -2.74 -5.88 21.54
N TYR A 77 -3.33 -4.79 21.07
CA TYR A 77 -3.25 -3.50 21.73
C TYR A 77 -4.65 -2.88 21.80
N VAL A 78 -5.09 -2.53 23.01
CA VAL A 78 -6.38 -1.88 23.25
C VAL A 78 -6.15 -0.48 23.77
N SER A 79 -6.78 0.50 23.14
CA SER A 79 -6.81 1.88 23.59
C SER A 79 -8.24 2.40 23.49
N GLU A 80 -8.86 2.67 24.64
CA GLU A 80 -10.25 3.13 24.74
C GLU A 80 -11.23 2.23 23.97
N GLN A 81 -11.78 2.72 22.86
CA GLN A 81 -12.73 2.05 22.00
C GLN A 81 -12.09 1.47 20.73
N THR A 82 -10.77 1.35 20.71
CA THR A 82 -9.99 0.81 19.60
C THR A 82 -9.26 -0.46 20.02
N LEU A 83 -9.43 -1.51 19.23
CA LEU A 83 -8.65 -2.75 19.28
C LEU A 83 -7.76 -2.79 18.05
N ARG A 84 -6.46 -3.00 18.25
CA ARG A 84 -5.50 -3.31 17.19
C ARG A 84 -4.97 -4.72 17.40
N VAL A 85 -4.93 -5.49 16.32
CA VAL A 85 -4.42 -6.87 16.29
C VAL A 85 -3.41 -6.99 15.16
N ALA A 86 -2.22 -7.52 15.45
CA ALA A 86 -1.20 -7.77 14.44
C ALA A 86 -0.83 -9.25 14.38
N ILE A 87 -0.72 -9.77 13.17
CA ILE A 87 -0.29 -11.13 12.84
C ILE A 87 0.67 -11.07 11.66
N GLY A 88 1.58 -12.03 11.51
CA GLY A 88 2.49 -12.01 10.37
C GLY A 88 3.20 -13.34 10.13
N SER A 89 3.74 -13.51 8.93
CA SER A 89 4.56 -14.68 8.58
C SER A 89 5.93 -14.69 9.27
N ASP A 90 6.16 -13.73 10.14
CA ASP A 90 7.39 -13.45 10.86
C ASP A 90 7.06 -12.71 12.18
N VAL A 91 8.05 -12.53 13.06
CA VAL A 91 7.88 -11.97 14.40
C VAL A 91 7.08 -10.67 14.37
N VAL A 92 5.99 -10.67 15.13
CA VAL A 92 5.16 -9.49 15.38
C VAL A 92 5.61 -8.86 16.70
N TYR A 93 6.01 -7.59 16.64
CA TYR A 93 6.45 -6.85 17.83
C TYR A 93 5.27 -6.16 18.50
N PRO A 94 5.26 -6.10 19.85
CA PRO A 94 4.28 -5.33 20.60
C PRO A 94 4.15 -3.91 20.09
N TYR A 95 2.92 -3.45 19.91
CA TYR A 95 2.67 -2.07 19.48
C TYR A 95 3.31 -1.05 20.45
N GLY A 96 4.13 -0.15 19.90
CA GLY A 96 4.80 0.91 20.66
C GLY A 96 6.15 0.50 21.27
N GLU A 97 6.56 -0.76 21.12
CA GLU A 97 7.88 -1.23 21.57
C GLU A 97 8.82 -1.42 20.38
N PRO A 98 10.06 -0.90 20.43
CA PRO A 98 11.04 -1.19 19.40
C PRO A 98 11.37 -2.70 19.42
N PRO A 99 11.65 -3.29 18.25
CA PRO A 99 12.03 -4.70 18.20
C PRO A 99 13.30 -4.92 19.03
N ALA A 100 13.26 -5.90 19.94
CA ALA A 100 14.42 -6.28 20.75
C ALA A 100 15.58 -6.77 19.86
N GLN A 101 15.26 -7.43 18.76
CA GLN A 101 16.14 -7.75 17.65
C GLN A 101 15.35 -7.63 16.35
N PRO A 102 15.95 -7.14 15.24
CA PRO A 102 15.27 -7.09 13.95
C PRO A 102 15.06 -8.51 13.42
N SER A 103 14.00 -8.70 12.64
CA SER A 103 13.77 -9.97 11.98
C SER A 103 14.82 -10.26 10.89
N GLU A 104 15.19 -11.52 10.76
CA GLU A 104 16.03 -12.04 9.68
C GLU A 104 15.22 -12.67 8.52
N VAL A 105 13.91 -12.91 8.71
CA VAL A 105 13.05 -13.51 7.66
C VAL A 105 12.77 -12.48 6.59
N LYS A 106 13.34 -12.68 5.40
CA LYS A 106 13.18 -11.78 4.26
C LYS A 106 11.82 -11.93 3.60
N ASN A 107 11.35 -10.82 3.03
CA ASN A 107 10.12 -10.74 2.24
C ASN A 107 8.86 -11.23 3.00
N SER A 108 8.87 -11.09 4.33
CA SER A 108 7.75 -11.49 5.19
C SER A 108 6.52 -10.61 4.95
N TYR A 109 5.40 -10.95 5.58
CA TYR A 109 4.13 -10.25 5.39
C TYR A 109 3.46 -10.04 6.74
N LEU A 110 3.08 -8.79 7.01
CA LEU A 110 2.41 -8.37 8.24
C LEU A 110 0.98 -7.99 7.90
N VAL A 111 0.01 -8.49 8.67
CA VAL A 111 -1.38 -8.03 8.63
C VAL A 111 -1.73 -7.38 9.95
N VAL A 112 -2.21 -6.15 9.89
CA VAL A 112 -2.70 -5.38 11.03
C VAL A 112 -4.18 -5.12 10.83
N LEU A 113 -5.00 -5.56 11.79
CA LEU A 113 -6.41 -5.22 11.88
C LEU A 113 -6.58 -4.16 12.96
N GLN A 114 -7.40 -3.16 12.72
CA GLN A 114 -7.78 -2.18 13.72
C GLN A 114 -9.30 -1.94 13.66
N TYR A 115 -9.98 -2.23 14.77
CA TYR A 115 -11.40 -1.99 14.93
C TYR A 115 -11.65 -0.91 15.97
N SER A 116 -12.31 0.16 15.55
CA SER A 116 -12.68 1.30 16.38
C SER A 116 -14.20 1.42 16.45
N LYS A 117 -14.76 1.44 17.66
CA LYS A 117 -16.19 1.73 17.86
C LYS A 117 -16.42 3.24 17.83
N ASN A 118 -17.50 3.67 17.17
CA ASN A 118 -17.90 5.08 17.09
C ASN A 118 -16.75 6.05 16.72
N ASP A 119 -15.96 5.71 15.70
CA ASP A 119 -14.79 6.48 15.29
C ASP A 119 -15.21 7.82 14.64
N GLN A 120 -14.74 8.92 15.22
CA GLN A 120 -14.97 10.28 14.73
C GLN A 120 -13.80 10.82 13.90
N ASN A 121 -12.74 10.01 13.69
CA ASN A 121 -11.60 10.40 12.88
C ASN A 121 -12.02 10.61 11.41
N THR A 122 -11.64 11.74 10.81
CA THR A 122 -12.01 12.05 9.42
C THR A 122 -11.09 11.42 8.39
N TYR A 123 -9.91 10.92 8.79
CA TYR A 123 -8.88 10.44 7.87
C TYR A 123 -9.33 9.26 6.99
N TRP A 124 -9.96 8.25 7.60
CA TRP A 124 -10.48 7.10 6.83
C TRP A 124 -11.60 7.52 5.88
N LYS A 125 -12.40 8.52 6.27
CA LYS A 125 -13.52 9.03 5.48
C LYS A 125 -13.05 9.76 4.23
N GLU A 126 -11.99 10.57 4.34
CA GLU A 126 -11.35 11.21 3.18
C GLU A 126 -10.81 10.17 2.20
N THR A 127 -10.14 9.14 2.72
CA THR A 127 -9.63 8.02 1.90
C THR A 127 -10.77 7.25 1.23
N TYR A 128 -11.84 6.93 1.95
CA TYR A 128 -13.00 6.27 1.35
C TYR A 128 -13.67 7.12 0.26
N GLN A 129 -13.81 8.43 0.50
CA GLN A 129 -14.41 9.37 -0.45
C GLN A 129 -13.60 9.54 -1.73
N SER A 130 -12.26 9.46 -1.66
CA SER A 130 -11.42 9.49 -2.86
C SER A 130 -11.52 8.20 -3.68
N LEU A 131 -11.88 7.07 -3.05
CA LEU A 131 -11.95 5.76 -3.69
C LEU A 131 -13.34 5.40 -4.23
N ILE A 132 -14.43 5.85 -3.61
CA ILE A 132 -15.80 5.35 -3.91
C ILE A 132 -16.25 5.59 -5.35
N ASN A 133 -15.75 6.64 -6.00
CA ASN A 133 -16.12 6.99 -7.37
C ASN A 133 -15.16 6.41 -8.43
N LEU A 134 -14.05 5.80 -8.01
CA LEU A 134 -13.13 5.12 -8.91
C LEU A 134 -13.70 3.77 -9.35
N GLN A 135 -13.36 3.29 -10.53
CA GLN A 135 -13.55 1.90 -10.93
C GLN A 135 -12.46 1.01 -10.32
N ASP A 136 -12.70 -0.30 -10.31
CA ASP A 136 -11.68 -1.26 -9.88
C ASP A 136 -10.47 -1.18 -10.85
N GLY A 137 -9.28 -1.02 -10.28
CA GLY A 137 -8.03 -0.77 -11.01
C GLY A 137 -7.71 0.70 -11.27
N GLU A 138 -8.64 1.63 -11.03
CA GLU A 138 -8.35 3.07 -11.14
C GLU A 138 -7.61 3.59 -9.90
N SER A 139 -6.81 4.63 -10.12
CA SER A 139 -5.94 5.21 -9.10
C SER A 139 -6.19 6.70 -8.89
N TYR A 140 -6.03 7.13 -7.64
CA TYR A 140 -5.88 8.54 -7.26
C TYR A 140 -4.46 8.76 -6.72
N SER A 141 -3.79 9.83 -7.14
CA SER A 141 -2.44 10.16 -6.69
C SER A 141 -2.36 11.62 -6.26
N ASP A 142 -1.66 11.86 -5.16
CA ASP A 142 -1.19 13.17 -4.73
C ASP A 142 0.35 13.25 -4.79
N ALA A 143 0.94 14.30 -4.21
CA ALA A 143 2.38 14.53 -4.22
C ALA A 143 3.21 13.45 -3.50
N ARG A 144 2.59 12.65 -2.62
CA ARG A 144 3.25 11.66 -1.76
C ARG A 144 2.71 10.25 -1.95
N ASN A 145 1.40 10.10 -2.13
CA ASN A 145 0.72 8.81 -2.10
C ASN A 145 -0.04 8.56 -3.41
N MET A 146 -0.11 7.31 -3.80
CA MET A 146 -0.97 6.78 -4.83
C MET A 146 -1.81 5.66 -4.22
N VAL A 147 -3.12 5.79 -4.33
CA VAL A 147 -4.08 4.76 -3.94
C VAL A 147 -4.73 4.18 -5.19
N ILE A 148 -4.90 2.86 -5.22
CA ILE A 148 -5.50 2.14 -6.36
C ILE A 148 -6.66 1.33 -5.81
N ARG A 149 -7.87 1.56 -6.31
CA ARG A 149 -9.04 0.79 -5.89
C ARG A 149 -8.91 -0.65 -6.39
N VAL A 150 -9.14 -1.63 -5.52
CA VAL A 150 -9.12 -3.06 -5.87
C VAL A 150 -10.54 -3.57 -6.07
N ARG A 151 -11.41 -3.45 -5.06
CA ARG A 151 -12.81 -3.89 -5.14
C ARG A 151 -13.68 -3.26 -4.06
N GLN A 152 -14.99 -3.21 -4.29
CA GLN A 152 -15.98 -2.97 -3.26
C GLN A 152 -16.13 -4.20 -2.36
N LEU A 153 -16.33 -4.00 -1.06
CA LEU A 153 -16.57 -5.05 -0.06
C LEU A 153 -17.87 -4.80 0.70
N ASN A 154 -18.59 -5.88 1.00
CA ASN A 154 -19.73 -5.92 1.92
C ASN A 154 -19.56 -7.14 2.83
N LEU A 155 -19.38 -6.92 4.13
CA LEU A 155 -19.17 -7.97 5.13
C LEU A 155 -20.14 -7.76 6.30
N GLY A 156 -21.24 -8.52 6.29
CA GLY A 156 -22.30 -8.38 7.27
C GLY A 156 -22.89 -6.97 7.27
N ARG A 157 -22.79 -6.26 8.41
CA ARG A 157 -23.25 -4.86 8.55
C ARG A 157 -22.25 -3.82 8.04
N PHE A 158 -21.04 -4.24 7.68
CA PHE A 158 -19.99 -3.35 7.21
C PHE A 158 -19.97 -3.29 5.69
N GLN A 159 -19.73 -2.09 5.17
CA GLN A 159 -19.47 -1.85 3.75
C GLN A 159 -18.16 -1.07 3.61
N GLY A 160 -17.50 -1.21 2.46
CA GLY A 160 -16.20 -0.58 2.30
C GLY A 160 -15.48 -0.94 1.02
N ILE A 161 -14.17 -0.69 1.00
CA ILE A 161 -13.34 -0.83 -0.19
C ILE A 161 -12.02 -1.50 0.20
N GLU A 162 -11.59 -2.43 -0.64
CA GLU A 162 -10.20 -2.88 -0.72
C GLU A 162 -9.44 -2.01 -1.72
N TYR A 163 -8.25 -1.57 -1.36
CA TYR A 163 -7.37 -0.75 -2.19
C TYR A 163 -5.90 -1.06 -1.89
N THR A 164 -4.98 -0.63 -2.75
CA THR A 164 -3.55 -0.61 -2.44
C THR A 164 -3.07 0.82 -2.29
N SER A 165 -2.16 1.07 -1.35
CA SER A 165 -1.51 2.37 -1.15
C SER A 165 -0.01 2.22 -1.35
N THR A 166 0.59 3.11 -2.12
CA THR A 166 2.02 3.12 -2.46
C THR A 166 2.50 4.55 -2.67
N LEU A 167 3.82 4.77 -2.71
CA LEU A 167 4.34 6.08 -3.12
C LEU A 167 3.90 6.49 -4.52
N SER A 168 3.60 7.77 -4.70
CA SER A 168 3.45 8.37 -6.02
C SER A 168 4.78 8.41 -6.77
N GLU A 169 4.75 8.61 -8.10
CA GLU A 169 5.97 8.65 -8.92
C GLU A 169 6.91 9.81 -8.57
N THR A 170 6.40 10.82 -7.87
CA THR A 170 7.17 12.02 -7.50
C THR A 170 7.69 11.99 -6.07
N ALA A 171 7.32 10.99 -5.27
CA ALA A 171 7.71 10.91 -3.88
C ALA A 171 9.20 10.54 -3.73
N GLN A 172 9.86 11.15 -2.75
CA GLN A 172 11.27 10.92 -2.43
C GLN A 172 11.41 10.54 -0.95
N THR A 173 10.82 9.41 -0.58
CA THR A 173 10.89 8.84 0.77
C THR A 173 11.19 7.36 0.68
N ASP A 174 11.37 6.71 1.83
CA ASP A 174 11.52 5.26 1.88
C ASP A 174 10.33 4.55 1.20
N PRO A 175 10.57 3.44 0.49
CA PRO A 175 9.53 2.65 -0.15
C PRO A 175 8.39 2.28 0.80
N ILE A 176 7.15 2.54 0.38
CA ILE A 176 5.95 2.03 1.05
C ILE A 176 5.05 1.36 0.02
N TYR A 177 4.49 0.22 0.41
CA TYR A 177 3.42 -0.46 -0.32
C TYR A 177 2.58 -1.24 0.67
N SER A 178 1.26 -1.15 0.56
CA SER A 178 0.33 -1.90 1.40
C SER A 178 -0.97 -2.19 0.64
N ARG A 179 -1.55 -3.36 0.91
CA ARG A 179 -2.94 -3.66 0.60
C ARG A 179 -3.79 -3.33 1.81
N GLN A 180 -4.89 -2.64 1.60
CA GLN A 180 -5.71 -2.11 2.67
C GLN A 180 -7.19 -2.37 2.41
N VAL A 181 -7.93 -2.56 3.50
CA VAL A 181 -9.38 -2.58 3.52
C VAL A 181 -9.83 -1.54 4.53
N ILE A 182 -10.78 -0.69 4.14
CA ILE A 182 -11.55 0.16 5.06
C ILE A 182 -12.99 -0.29 4.99
N LEU A 183 -13.57 -0.63 6.14
CA LEU A 183 -14.94 -1.06 6.34
C LEU A 183 -15.58 -0.19 7.41
N PHE A 184 -16.82 0.23 7.20
CA PHE A 184 -17.59 0.97 8.20
C PHE A 184 -19.06 0.57 8.21
N ASP A 185 -19.73 0.80 9.33
CA ASP A 185 -21.18 0.59 9.48
C ASP A 185 -21.93 1.90 9.76
N GLU A 186 -23.26 1.81 9.86
CA GLU A 186 -24.13 2.96 10.13
C GLU A 186 -23.94 3.56 11.54
N GLN A 187 -23.22 2.88 12.43
CA GLN A 187 -22.96 3.29 13.80
C GLN A 187 -21.60 4.00 13.93
N SER A 188 -20.96 4.33 12.79
CA SER A 188 -19.60 4.87 12.75
C SER A 188 -18.56 3.93 13.35
N ASN A 189 -18.80 2.62 13.41
CA ASN A 189 -17.73 1.68 13.71
C ASN A 189 -16.87 1.51 12.45
N VAL A 190 -15.56 1.44 12.63
CA VAL A 190 -14.60 1.36 11.53
C VAL A 190 -13.68 0.18 11.76
N LEU A 191 -13.52 -0.66 10.74
CA LEU A 191 -12.53 -1.71 10.67
C LEU A 191 -11.56 -1.40 9.53
N THR A 192 -10.29 -1.20 9.86
CA THR A 192 -9.22 -1.14 8.87
C THR A 192 -8.36 -2.40 8.95
N ILE A 193 -7.91 -2.86 7.80
CA ILE A 193 -7.04 -4.03 7.68
C ILE A 193 -5.93 -3.65 6.73
N MET A 194 -4.68 -3.83 7.12
CA MET A 194 -3.52 -3.48 6.32
C MET A 194 -2.59 -4.68 6.21
N GLY A 195 -2.39 -5.18 5.01
CA GLY A 195 -1.38 -6.16 4.64
C GLY A 195 -0.17 -5.46 4.02
N THR A 196 1.02 -5.70 4.55
CA THR A 196 2.24 -5.01 4.14
C THR A 196 3.38 -6.02 4.02
N PRO A 197 4.08 -6.08 2.88
CA PRO A 197 5.38 -6.75 2.80
C PRO A 197 6.38 -6.12 3.79
N ASN A 198 7.09 -6.96 4.53
CA ASN A 198 8.02 -6.57 5.59
C ASN A 198 9.41 -7.20 5.36
N ASN A 199 10.45 -6.58 5.90
CA ASN A 199 11.86 -6.99 5.73
C ASN A 199 12.20 -7.32 4.27
N VAL A 200 11.74 -6.47 3.34
CA VAL A 200 11.88 -6.67 1.90
C VAL A 200 13.34 -6.56 1.49
N GLU A 201 13.79 -7.53 0.71
CA GLU A 201 15.14 -7.52 0.15
C GLU A 201 15.14 -6.81 -1.21
N PHE A 202 15.99 -5.80 -1.34
CA PHE A 202 16.18 -5.09 -2.59
C PHE A 202 17.49 -5.53 -3.25
N THR A 203 17.40 -5.95 -4.51
CA THR A 203 18.59 -6.17 -5.35
C THR A 203 19.03 -4.87 -6.04
N SER A 204 18.17 -3.84 -6.10
CA SER A 204 18.42 -2.51 -6.64
C SER A 204 17.42 -1.49 -6.09
N GLU A 205 17.81 -0.20 -6.02
CA GLU A 205 16.91 0.89 -5.59
C GLU A 205 15.77 1.15 -6.60
N THR A 206 16.01 0.86 -7.88
CA THR A 206 15.01 0.88 -8.94
C THR A 206 14.21 -0.43 -8.93
N GLY A 207 12.89 -0.37 -9.13
CA GLY A 207 12.04 -1.57 -9.19
C GLY A 207 11.53 -2.07 -7.84
N TRP A 208 11.72 -1.31 -6.76
CA TRP A 208 11.18 -1.64 -5.44
C TRP A 208 9.68 -1.94 -5.50
N ARG A 209 8.90 -1.15 -6.27
CA ARG A 209 7.45 -1.30 -6.34
C ARG A 209 7.05 -2.68 -6.88
N ASP A 210 7.75 -3.17 -7.90
CA ASP A 210 7.49 -4.49 -8.49
C ASP A 210 7.79 -5.61 -7.48
N ILE A 211 8.84 -5.45 -6.67
CA ILE A 211 9.19 -6.39 -5.59
C ILE A 211 8.07 -6.43 -4.55
N TYR A 212 7.63 -5.27 -4.04
CA TYR A 212 6.53 -5.20 -3.07
C TYR A 212 5.22 -5.78 -3.64
N GLN A 213 4.88 -5.43 -4.88
CA GLN A 213 3.69 -5.96 -5.57
C GLN A 213 3.76 -7.48 -5.73
N THR A 214 4.94 -8.03 -6.03
CA THR A 214 5.15 -9.48 -6.16
C THR A 214 4.94 -10.19 -4.83
N ILE A 215 5.48 -9.65 -3.73
CA ILE A 215 5.29 -10.21 -2.38
C ILE A 215 3.83 -10.11 -1.96
N ASP A 216 3.18 -8.97 -2.20
CA ASP A 216 1.75 -8.79 -1.92
C ASP A 216 0.87 -9.76 -2.72
N ALA A 217 1.11 -9.89 -4.03
CA ALA A 217 0.37 -10.82 -4.87
C ALA A 217 0.49 -12.27 -4.40
N ALA A 218 1.67 -12.68 -3.90
CA ALA A 218 1.88 -14.01 -3.33
C ALA A 218 1.10 -14.23 -2.02
N ASN A 219 0.87 -13.17 -1.23
CA ASN A 219 0.13 -13.23 0.03
C ASN A 219 -1.35 -12.88 -0.11
N MET A 220 -1.78 -12.38 -1.28
CA MET A 220 -3.15 -11.92 -1.53
C MET A 220 -4.21 -12.98 -1.19
N PRO A 221 -4.08 -14.27 -1.55
CA PRO A 221 -5.10 -15.26 -1.17
C PRO A 221 -5.24 -15.43 0.35
N LEU A 222 -4.15 -15.37 1.11
CA LEU A 222 -4.18 -15.44 2.58
C LEU A 222 -4.79 -14.17 3.16
N PHE A 223 -4.44 -13.01 2.62
CA PHE A 223 -5.05 -11.75 3.01
C PHE A 223 -6.56 -11.77 2.80
N HIS A 224 -7.02 -12.24 1.63
CA HIS A 224 -8.44 -12.41 1.35
C HIS A 224 -9.10 -13.42 2.28
N GLN A 225 -8.46 -14.55 2.58
CA GLN A 225 -8.97 -15.52 3.54
C GLN A 225 -9.17 -14.90 4.94
N ILE A 226 -8.21 -14.09 5.42
CA ILE A 226 -8.34 -13.37 6.69
C ILE A 226 -9.56 -12.44 6.64
N VAL A 227 -9.67 -11.61 5.60
CA VAL A 227 -10.77 -10.65 5.42
C VAL A 227 -12.13 -11.37 5.34
N GLU A 228 -12.21 -12.45 4.57
CA GLU A 228 -13.46 -13.19 4.35
C GLU A 228 -13.90 -14.00 5.57
N SER A 229 -12.96 -14.33 6.46
CA SER A 229 -13.23 -15.03 7.73
C SER A 229 -13.71 -14.11 8.86
N LEU A 230 -13.81 -12.80 8.62
CA LEU A 230 -14.17 -11.84 9.65
C LEU A 230 -15.58 -12.08 10.18
N THR A 231 -15.68 -12.09 11.51
CA THR A 231 -16.94 -12.11 12.25
C THR A 231 -17.02 -10.89 13.15
N MET A 232 -18.15 -10.19 13.09
CA MET A 232 -18.44 -9.02 13.91
C MET A 232 -19.79 -9.19 14.60
N GLU A 233 -19.79 -9.18 15.92
CA GLU A 233 -21.01 -9.22 16.76
C GLU A 233 -21.44 -7.80 17.20
#